data_AF-R7LQE8-F1
#
_entry.id   AF-R7LQE8-F1
#
_cell.length_a   1.000
_cell.length_b   1.000
_cell.length_c   1.000
_cell.angle_alpha   90.00
_cell.angle_beta   90.00
_cell.angle_gamma   90.00
#
_symmetry.space_group_name_H-M   'P 1'
#
loop_
_entity.id
_entity.type
_entity.pdbx_description
1 polymer ?
#
loop_
_entity_poly.entity_id
_entity_poly.type
_entity_poly.pdbx_seq_one_letter_code
_entity_poly.pdbx_strand_id
1 'polypeptide(L)'
;MFKKVLIHTRRSMKLIILISVTLLFILAIVALFYKISYSVSLDGQMLGYTDNKSKLQTQINEYIENGESENTAFVQIDSLPQYKICLLKRDVKSNDDSIFNTIKSGGTTYYRYYAVLENQEEKVYVPNFTEAEDIVNQLKEKNSANIDNITISEKYDTELKVMDNIDDAVASLYSKPQNVVVASTKKSSATKQTATGTVNTNMTISSTKVALGVALIKPVSGIISSRFGVRSSIRSSAHTGLDIATSTGTPVAAAASGTVTFSGWKGSYGNLMVITHSNGVQTYYGHCSKLYYSAGTAVSQGQTIAAVGSTGNSTGPHLHFEIRVNGVAYNPQNYLY
;
A
#
# COMPACT_ATOMS: atom_id res chain seq x y z
N MET A 1 -71.89 -30.50 4.80
CA MET A 1 -70.62 -29.91 5.29
C MET A 1 -69.90 -29.10 4.21
N PHE A 2 -69.65 -29.67 3.03
CA PHE A 2 -68.97 -29.01 1.89
C PHE A 2 -69.55 -27.65 1.44
N LYS A 3 -70.87 -27.51 1.32
CA LYS A 3 -71.49 -26.23 0.91
C LYS A 3 -71.19 -25.07 1.87
N LYS A 4 -71.15 -25.32 3.19
CA LYS A 4 -70.82 -24.30 4.20
C LYS A 4 -69.35 -23.88 4.07
N VAL A 5 -68.44 -24.84 3.89
CA VAL A 5 -67.01 -24.58 3.67
C VAL A 5 -66.78 -23.73 2.41
N LEU A 6 -67.43 -24.07 1.29
CA LEU A 6 -67.29 -23.32 0.03
C LEU A 6 -67.79 -21.88 0.14
N ILE A 7 -68.87 -21.65 0.89
CA ILE A 7 -69.40 -20.31 1.18
C ILE A 7 -68.41 -19.50 2.04
N HIS A 8 -67.80 -20.12 3.05
CA HIS A 8 -66.78 -19.47 3.88
C HIS A 8 -65.52 -19.13 3.08
N THR A 9 -65.00 -20.04 2.25
CA THR A 9 -63.83 -19.78 1.39
C THR A 9 -64.09 -18.63 0.41
N ARG A 10 -65.27 -18.59 -0.22
CA ARG A 10 -65.64 -17.50 -1.14
C ARG A 10 -65.75 -16.15 -0.41
N ARG A 11 -66.24 -16.13 0.83
CA ARG A 11 -66.28 -14.92 1.68
C ARG A 11 -64.87 -14.47 2.07
N SER A 12 -64.00 -15.39 2.48
CA SER A 12 -62.60 -15.09 2.81
C SER A 12 -61.83 -14.56 1.62
N MET A 13 -62.01 -15.13 0.41
CA MET A 13 -61.39 -14.59 -0.81
C MET A 13 -61.86 -13.17 -1.12
N LYS A 14 -63.16 -12.87 -0.99
CA LYS A 14 -63.66 -11.50 -1.17
C LYS A 14 -63.06 -10.53 -0.17
N LEU A 15 -62.89 -10.94 1.09
CA LEU A 15 -62.25 -10.13 2.13
C LEU A 15 -60.77 -9.88 1.81
N ILE A 16 -60.03 -10.91 1.39
CA ILE A 16 -58.62 -10.78 0.98
C ILE A 16 -58.50 -9.83 -0.21
N ILE A 17 -59.33 -9.99 -1.24
CA ILE A 17 -59.33 -9.10 -2.41
C ILE A 17 -59.60 -7.65 -1.98
N LEU A 18 -60.59 -7.42 -1.12
CA LEU A 18 -60.91 -6.09 -0.61
C LEU A 18 -59.71 -5.47 0.13
N ILE A 19 -59.08 -6.22 1.04
CA ILE A 19 -57.88 -5.78 1.78
C ILE A 19 -56.73 -5.47 0.81
N SER A 20 -56.47 -6.34 -0.17
CA SER A 20 -55.41 -6.14 -1.15
C SER A 20 -55.65 -4.89 -2.01
N VAL A 21 -56.88 -4.67 -2.45
CA VAL A 21 -57.26 -3.47 -3.22
C VAL A 21 -57.06 -2.21 -2.37
N THR A 22 -57.52 -2.22 -1.12
CA THR A 22 -57.32 -1.09 -0.19
C THR A 22 -55.84 -0.81 0.04
N LEU A 23 -55.02 -1.85 0.26
CA LEU A 23 -53.58 -1.70 0.42
C LEU A 23 -52.91 -1.11 -0.83
N LEU A 24 -53.32 -1.55 -2.02
CA LEU A 24 -52.82 -1.01 -3.28
C LEU A 24 -53.17 0.47 -3.44
N PHE A 25 -54.40 0.87 -3.11
CA PHE A 25 -54.79 2.28 -3.10
C PHE A 25 -53.96 3.11 -2.11
N ILE A 26 -53.70 2.61 -0.90
CA ILE A 26 -52.85 3.28 0.09
C ILE A 26 -51.43 3.43 -0.46
N LEU A 27 -50.85 2.36 -1.02
CA LEU A 27 -49.51 2.40 -1.63
C LEU A 27 -49.45 3.38 -2.81
N ALA A 28 -50.50 3.45 -3.64
CA ALA A 28 -50.59 4.40 -4.74
C ALA A 28 -50.65 5.85 -4.23
N ILE A 29 -51.42 6.13 -3.18
CA ILE A 29 -51.48 7.46 -2.55
C ILE A 29 -50.12 7.82 -1.96
N VAL A 30 -49.47 6.93 -1.22
CA VAL A 30 -48.12 7.16 -0.69
C VAL A 30 -47.14 7.42 -1.84
N ALA A 31 -47.20 6.63 -2.91
CA ALA A 31 -46.37 6.80 -4.09
C ALA A 31 -46.72 8.04 -4.92
N LEU A 32 -47.84 8.72 -4.68
CA LEU A 32 -48.21 10.01 -5.30
C LEU A 32 -47.54 11.19 -4.58
N PHE A 33 -47.50 11.15 -3.24
CA PHE A 33 -46.99 12.26 -2.43
C PHE A 33 -45.52 12.11 -2.01
N TYR A 34 -45.03 10.87 -1.94
CA TYR A 34 -43.69 10.55 -1.44
C TYR A 34 -42.85 9.83 -2.49
N LYS A 35 -41.55 10.06 -2.44
CA LYS A 35 -40.51 9.33 -3.17
C LYS A 35 -39.62 8.60 -2.17
N ILE A 36 -39.06 7.46 -2.58
CA ILE A 36 -38.00 6.79 -1.83
C ILE A 36 -36.73 7.61 -2.03
N SER A 37 -36.06 7.97 -0.94
CA SER A 37 -34.82 8.74 -0.92
C SER A 37 -33.97 8.27 0.27
N TYR A 38 -32.81 8.90 0.47
CA TYR A 38 -31.90 8.58 1.58
C TYR A 38 -31.63 9.83 2.40
N SER A 39 -31.89 9.79 3.70
CA SER A 39 -31.38 10.79 4.62
C SER A 39 -29.90 10.55 4.87
N VAL A 40 -29.10 11.61 4.82
CA VAL A 40 -27.66 11.58 5.03
C VAL A 40 -27.32 12.27 6.35
N SER A 41 -26.56 11.59 7.19
CA SER A 41 -26.08 12.14 8.46
C SER A 41 -24.59 11.92 8.64
N LEU A 42 -23.92 12.87 9.29
CA LEU A 42 -22.51 12.80 9.65
C LEU A 42 -22.41 13.02 11.17
N ASP A 43 -21.74 12.11 11.88
CA ASP A 43 -21.63 12.16 13.36
C ASP A 43 -22.96 12.33 14.10
N GLY A 44 -24.03 11.74 13.56
CA GLY A 44 -25.38 11.85 14.11
C GLY A 44 -26.11 13.17 13.79
N GLN A 45 -25.46 14.13 13.13
CA GLN A 45 -26.10 15.35 12.62
C GLN A 45 -26.65 15.11 11.21
N MET A 46 -27.91 15.48 10.98
CA MET A 46 -28.54 15.32 9.66
C MET A 46 -28.08 16.44 8.71
N LEU A 47 -27.46 16.06 7.59
CA LEU A 47 -26.95 16.99 6.57
C LEU A 47 -27.94 17.24 5.44
N GLY A 48 -28.82 16.27 5.16
CA GLY A 48 -29.86 16.43 4.15
C GLY A 48 -30.33 15.11 3.54
N TYR A 49 -30.72 15.19 2.27
CA TYR A 49 -31.25 14.06 1.52
C TYR A 49 -30.54 13.90 0.18
N THR A 50 -30.35 12.64 -0.23
CA THR A 50 -29.89 12.28 -1.57
C THR A 50 -30.85 11.29 -2.22
N ASP A 51 -31.20 11.55 -3.48
CA ASP A 51 -31.99 10.63 -4.28
C ASP A 51 -31.11 9.51 -4.89
N ASN A 52 -29.79 9.68 -4.91
CA ASN A 52 -28.86 8.70 -5.44
C ASN A 52 -27.64 8.52 -4.52
N LYS A 53 -27.83 7.63 -3.52
CA LYS A 53 -26.76 7.21 -2.60
C LYS A 53 -25.47 6.81 -3.34
N SER A 54 -25.59 6.04 -4.42
CA SER A 54 -24.41 5.52 -5.14
C SER A 54 -23.60 6.66 -5.74
N LYS A 55 -24.27 7.62 -6.41
CA LYS A 55 -23.60 8.76 -7.03
C LYS A 55 -22.88 9.61 -5.98
N LEU A 56 -23.56 9.94 -4.88
CA LEU A 56 -22.98 10.75 -3.81
C LEU A 56 -21.80 10.02 -3.13
N GLN A 57 -21.93 8.73 -2.86
CA GLN A 57 -20.84 7.93 -2.28
C GLN A 57 -19.63 7.87 -3.23
N THR A 58 -19.84 7.68 -4.52
CA THR A 58 -18.76 7.67 -5.52
C THR A 58 -18.04 9.00 -5.55
N GLN A 59 -18.77 10.12 -5.56
CA GLN A 59 -18.18 11.47 -5.54
C GLN A 59 -17.32 11.71 -4.28
N ILE A 60 -17.77 11.22 -3.12
CA ILE A 60 -17.00 11.30 -1.87
C ILE A 60 -15.74 10.44 -1.94
N ASN A 61 -15.85 9.22 -2.46
CA ASN A 61 -14.69 8.33 -2.58
C ASN A 61 -13.65 8.90 -3.54
N GLU A 62 -14.07 9.44 -4.69
CA GLU A 62 -13.18 10.07 -5.66
C GLU A 62 -12.46 11.28 -5.06
N TYR A 63 -13.15 12.07 -4.23
CA TYR A 63 -12.54 13.16 -3.47
C TYR A 63 -11.55 12.66 -2.40
N ILE A 64 -11.87 11.58 -1.67
CA ILE A 64 -10.95 10.97 -0.69
C ILE A 64 -9.68 10.47 -1.38
N GLU A 65 -9.80 9.87 -2.57
CA GLU A 65 -8.67 9.30 -3.29
C GLU A 65 -7.81 10.37 -3.97
N ASN A 66 -8.43 11.36 -4.62
CA ASN A 66 -7.73 12.27 -5.53
C ASN A 66 -7.65 13.73 -5.03
N GLY A 67 -8.46 14.09 -4.03
CA GLY A 67 -8.61 15.48 -3.58
C GLY A 67 -9.00 16.44 -4.68
N GLU A 68 -8.45 17.67 -4.64
CA GLU A 68 -8.72 18.71 -5.65
C GLU A 68 -7.50 19.24 -6.38
N SER A 69 -6.31 19.08 -5.80
CA SER A 69 -5.06 19.60 -6.37
C SER A 69 -4.26 18.48 -7.02
N GLU A 70 -3.51 18.78 -8.08
CA GLU A 70 -2.70 17.79 -8.82
C GLU A 70 -1.68 17.05 -7.94
N ASN A 71 -1.21 17.67 -6.86
CA ASN A 71 -0.25 17.07 -5.91
C ASN A 71 -0.92 16.43 -4.68
N THR A 72 -2.25 16.29 -4.68
CA THR A 72 -2.95 15.62 -3.58
C THR A 72 -2.65 14.13 -3.61
N ALA A 73 -2.25 13.58 -2.46
CA ALA A 73 -2.04 12.16 -2.28
C ALA A 73 -3.37 11.45 -1.98
N PHE A 74 -4.09 11.99 -1.00
CA PHE A 74 -5.41 11.54 -0.54
C PHE A 74 -5.97 12.60 0.43
N VAL A 75 -7.27 12.54 0.70
CA VAL A 75 -7.93 13.34 1.74
C VAL A 75 -8.39 12.41 2.86
N GLN A 76 -7.93 12.64 4.08
CA GLN A 76 -8.43 11.93 5.25
C GLN A 76 -9.73 12.57 5.74
N ILE A 77 -10.77 11.76 5.92
CA ILE A 77 -12.03 12.18 6.52
C ILE A 77 -12.28 11.30 7.73
N ASP A 78 -12.44 11.91 8.91
CA ASP A 78 -12.53 11.17 10.17
C ASP A 78 -13.83 10.38 10.32
N SER A 79 -14.91 10.90 9.74
CA SER A 79 -16.23 10.28 9.78
C SER A 79 -16.85 10.17 8.40
N LEU A 80 -17.36 8.99 8.07
CA LEU A 80 -18.08 8.76 6.82
C LEU A 80 -19.58 9.01 7.00
N PRO A 81 -20.28 9.52 5.96
CA PRO A 81 -21.71 9.74 6.04
C PRO A 81 -22.48 8.42 6.17
N GLN A 82 -23.53 8.45 6.98
CA GLN A 82 -24.48 7.36 7.14
C GLN A 82 -25.73 7.63 6.31
N TYR A 83 -26.21 6.59 5.65
CA TYR A 83 -27.38 6.65 4.78
C TYR A 83 -28.51 5.81 5.35
N LYS A 84 -29.70 6.42 5.48
CA LYS A 84 -30.91 5.71 5.90
C LYS A 84 -32.02 5.92 4.88
N ILE A 85 -32.64 4.82 4.44
CA ILE A 85 -33.77 4.87 3.51
C ILE A 85 -34.94 5.58 4.19
N CYS A 86 -35.57 6.52 3.49
CA CYS A 86 -36.74 7.26 3.96
C CYS A 86 -37.73 7.56 2.83
N LEU A 87 -38.99 7.79 3.20
CA LEU A 87 -40.00 8.36 2.31
C LEU A 87 -39.95 9.89 2.42
N LEU A 88 -39.50 10.55 1.37
CA LEU A 88 -39.38 12.00 1.30
C LEU A 88 -40.54 12.56 0.49
N LYS A 89 -41.14 13.67 0.94
CA LYS A 89 -42.19 14.33 0.14
C LYS A 89 -41.61 14.80 -1.19
N ARG A 90 -42.39 14.71 -2.27
CA ARG A 90 -41.91 14.99 -3.63
C ARG A 90 -41.49 16.44 -3.88
N ASP A 91 -42.03 17.38 -3.12
CA ASP A 91 -41.69 18.81 -3.16
C ASP A 91 -40.32 19.11 -2.52
N VAL A 92 -39.78 18.19 -1.71
CA VAL A 92 -38.46 18.34 -1.10
C VAL A 92 -37.37 17.87 -2.06
N LYS A 93 -36.42 18.77 -2.34
CA LYS A 93 -35.27 18.49 -3.21
C LYS A 93 -34.12 17.87 -2.40
N SER A 94 -33.35 17.00 -3.07
CA SER A 94 -32.05 16.55 -2.56
C SER A 94 -31.03 17.69 -2.60
N ASN A 95 -30.02 17.61 -1.75
CA ASN A 95 -28.99 18.64 -1.58
C ASN A 95 -27.58 18.04 -1.59
N ASP A 96 -27.33 17.14 -2.55
CA ASP A 96 -26.08 16.40 -2.74
C ASP A 96 -24.84 17.31 -2.68
N ASP A 97 -24.83 18.43 -3.39
CA ASP A 97 -23.69 19.36 -3.44
C ASP A 97 -23.39 19.97 -2.06
N SER A 98 -24.43 20.32 -1.30
CA SER A 98 -24.27 20.88 0.05
C SER A 98 -23.76 19.84 1.03
N ILE A 99 -24.24 18.60 0.92
CA ILE A 99 -23.76 17.48 1.73
C ILE A 99 -22.29 17.21 1.42
N PHE A 100 -21.94 17.12 0.13
CA PHE A 100 -20.57 16.92 -0.32
C PHE A 100 -19.63 18.02 0.17
N ASN A 101 -20.01 19.31 0.02
CA ASN A 101 -19.20 20.43 0.48
C ASN A 101 -19.01 20.43 2.01
N THR A 102 -20.00 19.99 2.78
CA THR A 102 -19.88 19.87 4.23
C THR A 102 -18.86 18.79 4.60
N ILE A 103 -18.96 17.61 3.98
CA ILE A 103 -18.01 16.50 4.17
C ILE A 103 -16.60 16.93 3.76
N LYS A 104 -16.48 17.60 2.61
CA LYS A 104 -15.24 18.16 2.09
C LYS A 104 -14.57 19.13 3.08
N SER A 105 -15.35 20.02 3.69
CA SER A 105 -14.82 21.02 4.64
C SER A 105 -14.22 20.42 5.91
N GLY A 106 -14.62 19.19 6.28
CA GLY A 106 -14.03 18.44 7.40
C GLY A 106 -12.84 17.56 7.00
N GLY A 107 -12.50 17.49 5.72
CA GLY A 107 -11.39 16.67 5.22
C GLY A 107 -10.03 17.31 5.45
N THR A 108 -9.04 16.50 5.80
CA THR A 108 -7.62 16.89 5.86
C THR A 108 -6.91 16.40 4.61
N THR A 109 -6.50 17.32 3.75
CA THR A 109 -5.76 17.01 2.52
C THR A 109 -4.30 16.70 2.82
N TYR A 110 -3.79 15.57 2.33
CA TYR A 110 -2.37 15.24 2.37
C TYR A 110 -1.77 15.40 0.98
N TYR A 111 -0.68 16.15 0.89
CA TYR A 111 0.09 16.34 -0.33
C TYR A 111 1.24 15.35 -0.38
N ARG A 112 1.50 14.78 -1.56
CA ARG A 112 2.68 13.95 -1.79
C ARG A 112 3.79 14.80 -2.40
N TYR A 113 5.01 14.60 -1.91
CA TYR A 113 6.22 15.16 -2.51
C TYR A 113 7.41 14.22 -2.26
N TYR A 114 8.53 14.52 -2.92
CA TYR A 114 9.78 13.80 -2.75
C TYR A 114 10.82 14.75 -2.15
N ALA A 115 11.41 14.35 -1.03
CA ALA A 115 12.52 15.06 -0.43
C ALA A 115 13.84 14.43 -0.90
N VAL A 116 14.79 15.27 -1.31
CA VAL A 116 16.20 14.87 -1.49
C VAL A 116 16.93 15.19 -0.19
N LEU A 117 17.50 14.17 0.42
CA LEU A 117 18.18 14.25 1.70
C LEU A 117 19.67 14.10 1.52
N GLU A 118 20.43 14.93 2.23
CA GLU A 118 21.87 14.76 2.41
C GLU A 118 22.13 14.32 3.85
N ASN A 119 22.83 13.21 4.07
CA ASN A 119 23.10 12.68 5.41
C ASN A 119 21.82 12.49 6.26
N GLN A 120 20.73 12.07 5.63
CA GLN A 120 19.39 11.90 6.25
C GLN A 120 18.71 13.21 6.69
N GLU A 121 19.23 14.38 6.32
CA GLU A 121 18.60 15.68 6.54
C GLU A 121 17.93 16.15 5.25
N GLU A 122 16.66 16.56 5.33
CA GLU A 122 15.89 17.06 4.19
C GLU A 122 16.46 18.40 3.72
N LYS A 123 16.81 18.50 2.43
CA LYS A 123 17.43 19.71 1.85
C LYS A 123 16.57 20.34 0.77
N VAL A 124 15.94 19.51 -0.06
CA VAL A 124 15.23 19.94 -1.26
C VAL A 124 13.92 19.17 -1.38
N TYR A 125 12.87 19.82 -1.87
CA TYR A 125 11.57 19.19 -2.14
C TYR A 125 11.18 19.32 -3.60
N VAL A 126 10.70 18.24 -4.20
CA VAL A 126 10.22 18.20 -5.58
C VAL A 126 8.89 17.46 -5.70
N PRO A 127 8.03 17.80 -6.69
CA PRO A 127 6.67 17.28 -6.78
C PRO A 127 6.60 15.78 -7.14
N ASN A 128 7.59 15.25 -7.86
CA ASN A 128 7.56 13.88 -8.35
C ASN A 128 8.93 13.19 -8.29
N PHE A 129 8.91 11.85 -8.39
CA PHE A 129 10.11 11.03 -8.31
C PHE A 129 11.08 11.30 -9.45
N THR A 130 10.56 11.59 -10.66
CA THR A 130 11.39 11.84 -11.84
C THR A 130 12.30 13.05 -11.63
N GLU A 131 11.76 14.14 -11.08
CA GLU A 131 12.54 15.34 -10.76
C GLU A 131 13.56 15.06 -9.65
N ALA A 132 13.20 14.25 -8.64
CA ALA A 132 14.13 13.86 -7.58
C ALA A 132 15.29 13.01 -8.12
N GLU A 133 14.99 12.09 -9.03
CA GLU A 133 15.98 11.24 -9.69
C GLU A 133 16.89 12.05 -10.61
N ASP A 134 16.34 13.04 -11.32
CA ASP A 134 17.11 13.93 -12.19
C ASP A 134 18.16 14.73 -11.39
N ILE A 135 17.78 15.30 -10.23
CA ILE A 135 18.72 15.97 -9.32
C ILE A 135 19.88 15.04 -8.94
N VAL A 136 19.56 13.81 -8.54
CA VAL A 136 20.58 12.82 -8.15
C VAL A 136 21.47 12.42 -9.33
N ASN A 137 20.90 12.28 -10.53
CA ASN A 137 21.66 11.94 -11.74
C ASN A 137 22.59 13.09 -12.17
N GLN A 138 22.13 14.33 -12.14
CA GLN A 138 22.96 15.50 -12.42
C GLN A 138 24.12 15.65 -11.42
N LEU A 139 23.88 15.35 -10.13
CA LEU A 139 24.93 15.31 -9.11
C LEU A 139 25.96 14.20 -9.38
N LYS A 140 25.53 13.03 -9.87
CA LYS A 140 26.43 11.94 -10.32
C LYS A 140 27.27 12.36 -11.51
N GLU A 141 26.66 12.97 -12.52
CA GLU A 141 27.38 13.45 -13.73
C GLU A 141 28.44 14.49 -13.39
N LYS A 142 28.14 15.36 -12.41
CA LYS A 142 29.10 16.35 -11.89
C LYS A 142 30.17 15.76 -10.95
N ASN A 143 30.16 14.44 -10.72
CA ASN A 143 31.04 13.73 -9.78
C ASN A 143 31.02 14.36 -8.38
N SER A 144 29.82 14.65 -7.86
CA SER A 144 29.65 15.26 -6.54
C SER A 144 30.21 14.36 -5.42
N ALA A 145 30.98 14.94 -4.50
CA ALA A 145 31.68 14.21 -3.45
C ALA A 145 30.76 13.54 -2.41
N ASN A 146 29.57 14.10 -2.23
CA ASN A 146 28.57 13.71 -1.25
C ASN A 146 27.51 12.75 -1.81
N ILE A 147 27.66 12.26 -3.05
CA ILE A 147 26.59 11.52 -3.74
C ILE A 147 26.15 10.25 -3.00
N ASP A 148 27.07 9.58 -2.31
CA ASP A 148 26.79 8.38 -1.51
C ASP A 148 25.91 8.67 -0.28
N ASN A 149 25.83 9.94 0.11
CA ASN A 149 25.00 10.43 1.22
C ASN A 149 23.70 11.08 0.73
N ILE A 150 23.49 11.18 -0.59
CA ILE A 150 22.25 11.70 -1.17
C ILE A 150 21.24 10.57 -1.30
N THR A 151 20.05 10.78 -0.74
CA THR A 151 18.94 9.81 -0.79
C THR A 151 17.64 10.52 -1.15
N ILE A 152 16.69 9.80 -1.73
CA ILE A 152 15.36 10.31 -2.05
C ILE A 152 14.36 9.64 -1.10
N SER A 153 13.45 10.41 -0.51
CA SER A 153 12.33 9.90 0.27
C SER A 153 11.01 10.47 -0.22
N GLU A 154 10.03 9.60 -0.47
CA GLU A 154 8.63 10.01 -0.61
C GLU A 154 8.10 10.47 0.75
N LYS A 155 7.32 11.55 0.76
CA LYS A 155 6.77 12.20 1.95
C LYS A 155 5.32 12.61 1.74
N TYR A 156 4.60 12.70 2.85
CA TYR A 156 3.23 13.18 2.91
C TYR A 156 3.11 14.22 4.00
N ASP A 157 2.52 15.37 3.70
CA ASP A 157 2.29 16.45 4.67
C ASP A 157 0.96 17.15 4.36
N THR A 158 0.35 17.74 5.38
CA THR A 158 -0.87 18.54 5.26
C THR A 158 -0.58 19.96 4.80
N GLU A 159 0.67 20.41 4.94
CA GLU A 159 1.14 21.70 4.44
C GLU A 159 1.78 21.58 3.06
N LEU A 160 1.41 22.48 2.15
CA LEU A 160 2.03 22.54 0.81
C LEU A 160 3.46 23.06 0.95
N LYS A 161 4.46 22.19 0.68
CA LYS A 161 5.87 22.60 0.65
C LYS A 161 6.17 23.42 -0.60
N VAL A 162 7.08 24.37 -0.47
CA VAL A 162 7.65 25.09 -1.61
C VAL A 162 8.57 24.14 -2.35
N MET A 163 8.27 23.89 -3.63
CA MET A 163 9.05 23.00 -4.47
C MET A 163 10.24 23.74 -5.06
N ASP A 164 11.39 23.11 -5.02
CA ASP A 164 12.63 23.62 -5.60
C ASP A 164 12.72 23.28 -7.09
N ASN A 165 13.33 24.19 -7.86
CA ASN A 165 13.74 23.87 -9.23
C ASN A 165 14.93 22.91 -9.18
N ILE A 166 14.96 21.97 -10.13
CA ILE A 166 16.06 21.01 -10.34
C ILE A 166 17.42 21.71 -10.36
N ASP A 167 17.57 22.82 -11.11
CA ASP A 167 18.87 23.50 -11.24
C ASP A 167 19.36 24.06 -9.90
N ASP A 168 18.45 24.68 -9.14
CA ASP A 168 18.74 25.27 -7.83
C ASP A 168 19.00 24.19 -6.76
N ALA A 169 18.27 23.09 -6.85
CA ALA A 169 18.46 21.90 -6.03
C ALA A 169 19.84 21.26 -6.26
N VAL A 170 20.24 21.07 -7.51
CA VAL A 170 21.56 20.53 -7.85
C VAL A 170 22.66 21.49 -7.41
N ALA A 171 22.48 22.79 -7.59
CA ALA A 171 23.46 23.80 -7.15
C ALA A 171 23.65 23.81 -5.63
N SER A 172 22.57 23.69 -4.86
CA SER A 172 22.62 23.68 -3.39
C SER A 172 23.21 22.39 -2.81
N LEU A 173 22.99 21.25 -3.48
CA LEU A 173 23.45 19.93 -3.05
C LEU A 173 24.84 19.56 -3.57
N TYR A 174 25.40 20.28 -4.55
CA TYR A 174 26.68 19.92 -5.14
C TYR A 174 27.86 20.16 -4.19
N SER A 175 28.73 19.15 -4.06
CA SER A 175 29.98 19.22 -3.31
C SER A 175 31.17 18.82 -4.18
N LYS A 176 32.21 19.67 -4.22
CA LYS A 176 33.39 19.45 -5.08
C LYS A 176 34.23 18.26 -4.59
N PRO A 177 34.62 17.31 -5.47
CA PRO A 177 35.48 16.18 -5.09
C PRO A 177 36.86 16.65 -4.63
N GLN A 178 37.27 16.22 -3.44
CA GLN A 178 38.63 16.45 -2.91
C GLN A 178 39.55 15.27 -3.25
N ASN A 179 40.71 15.57 -3.84
CA ASN A 179 41.76 14.58 -4.08
C ASN A 179 42.43 14.21 -2.75
N VAL A 180 42.21 12.99 -2.23
CA VAL A 180 42.89 12.50 -1.03
C VAL A 180 43.59 11.16 -1.29
N VAL A 181 44.88 11.12 -0.97
CA VAL A 181 45.81 9.99 -1.08
C VAL A 181 45.65 9.07 0.15
N VAL A 182 45.43 7.78 -0.09
CA VAL A 182 45.66 6.55 0.73
C VAL A 182 45.61 6.64 2.27
N ALA A 183 44.75 5.84 2.94
CA ALA A 183 45.14 4.85 3.98
C ALA A 183 43.93 4.21 4.70
N SER A 184 43.95 2.89 4.80
CA SER A 184 43.07 2.06 5.64
C SER A 184 43.39 2.21 7.14
N THR A 185 42.38 2.46 8.00
CA THR A 185 42.27 1.85 9.36
C THR A 185 40.95 2.20 10.07
N LYS A 186 40.28 1.14 10.57
CA LYS A 186 39.32 1.01 11.69
C LYS A 186 38.68 2.27 12.31
N LYS A 187 37.34 2.25 12.47
CA LYS A 187 36.58 1.88 13.70
C LYS A 187 35.18 2.54 13.64
N SER A 188 34.13 1.77 13.32
CA SER A 188 32.75 2.29 13.28
C SER A 188 32.02 2.04 14.60
N SER A 189 31.73 3.15 15.27
CA SER A 189 30.88 3.30 16.45
C SER A 189 29.43 2.95 16.09
N ALA A 190 28.78 2.17 16.95
CA ALA A 190 27.39 1.80 16.82
C ALA A 190 26.45 2.98 17.08
N THR A 191 25.51 3.23 16.16
CA THR A 191 24.31 4.05 16.43
C THR A 191 23.07 3.22 16.08
N LYS A 192 22.27 2.93 17.11
CA LYS A 192 20.98 2.23 17.08
C LYS A 192 20.00 2.92 16.12
N GLN A 193 19.59 2.23 15.06
CA GLN A 193 18.42 2.61 14.26
C GLN A 193 17.18 1.88 14.79
N THR A 194 16.21 2.65 15.27
CA THR A 194 14.88 2.17 15.64
C THR A 194 14.09 1.97 14.35
N ALA A 195 13.82 0.71 14.00
CA ALA A 195 13.26 0.33 12.71
C ALA A 195 11.76 0.05 12.78
N THR A 196 10.98 0.86 12.08
CA THR A 196 9.64 0.51 11.57
C THR A 196 9.67 0.79 10.07
N GLY A 197 10.28 -0.12 9.31
CA GLY A 197 10.63 0.09 7.89
C GLY A 197 9.47 -0.16 6.94
N THR A 198 9.19 0.82 6.09
CA THR A 198 8.43 0.64 4.84
C THR A 198 9.16 -0.35 3.94
N VAL A 199 8.47 -1.40 3.48
CA VAL A 199 9.03 -2.44 2.60
C VAL A 199 8.71 -2.13 1.15
N ASN A 200 9.73 -2.11 0.30
CA ASN A 200 9.57 -1.98 -1.14
C ASN A 200 9.01 -3.30 -1.73
N THR A 201 7.81 -3.24 -2.30
CA THR A 201 7.16 -4.38 -2.97
C THR A 201 6.98 -4.15 -4.47
N ASN A 202 7.77 -3.26 -5.08
CA ASN A 202 7.69 -2.99 -6.50
C ASN A 202 8.07 -4.26 -7.29
N MET A 203 7.43 -4.45 -8.45
CA MET A 203 7.65 -5.62 -9.31
C MET A 203 8.74 -5.38 -10.38
N THR A 204 9.58 -4.36 -10.19
CA THR A 204 10.69 -4.04 -11.08
C THR A 204 11.75 -5.13 -10.97
N ILE A 205 11.95 -5.87 -12.06
CA ILE A 205 12.92 -6.95 -12.16
C ILE A 205 14.05 -6.60 -13.14
N SER A 206 15.28 -7.00 -12.82
CA SER A 206 16.42 -6.94 -13.72
C SER A 206 17.12 -8.30 -13.78
N SER A 207 17.38 -8.77 -15.01
CA SER A 207 18.14 -9.99 -15.26
C SER A 207 19.65 -9.76 -15.27
N THR A 208 20.11 -8.50 -15.31
CA THR A 208 21.53 -8.15 -15.33
C THR A 208 22.17 -8.47 -13.98
N LYS A 209 23.32 -9.14 -14.00
CA LYS A 209 24.10 -9.37 -12.78
C LYS A 209 24.78 -8.07 -12.36
N VAL A 210 24.61 -7.68 -11.09
CA VAL A 210 25.28 -6.52 -10.49
C VAL A 210 26.20 -6.96 -9.36
N ALA A 211 27.28 -6.23 -9.09
CA ALA A 211 28.14 -6.53 -7.96
C ALA A 211 27.43 -6.17 -6.66
N LEU A 212 27.13 -7.16 -5.82
CA LEU A 212 26.45 -6.92 -4.54
C LEU A 212 27.40 -6.36 -3.46
N GLY A 213 28.71 -6.63 -3.60
CA GLY A 213 29.70 -6.34 -2.55
C GLY A 213 29.41 -7.04 -1.21
N VAL A 214 28.51 -8.02 -1.21
CA VAL A 214 28.21 -8.94 -0.11
C VAL A 214 28.17 -10.36 -0.65
N ALA A 215 28.80 -11.30 0.05
CA ALA A 215 28.72 -12.71 -0.27
C ALA A 215 27.44 -13.29 0.34
N LEU A 216 26.65 -14.01 -0.44
CA LEU A 216 25.39 -14.62 0.00
C LEU A 216 25.53 -16.14 0.09
N ILE A 217 24.91 -16.73 1.11
CA ILE A 217 24.71 -18.18 1.22
C ILE A 217 23.26 -18.53 0.87
N LYS A 218 23.01 -19.80 0.57
CA LYS A 218 21.65 -20.31 0.38
C LYS A 218 20.89 -20.21 1.71
N PRO A 219 19.71 -19.59 1.73
CA PRO A 219 18.94 -19.41 2.96
C PRO A 219 18.25 -20.69 3.42
N VAL A 220 18.01 -21.63 2.50
CA VAL A 220 17.41 -22.94 2.78
C VAL A 220 17.84 -23.96 1.74
N SER A 221 17.81 -25.24 2.10
CA SER A 221 17.97 -26.36 1.16
C SER A 221 16.59 -26.84 0.68
N GLY A 222 16.45 -27.06 -0.63
CA GLY A 222 15.19 -27.48 -1.24
C GLY A 222 15.27 -27.52 -2.77
N ILE A 223 14.12 -27.76 -3.40
CA ILE A 223 13.99 -27.82 -4.86
C ILE A 223 13.53 -26.46 -5.37
N ILE A 224 14.19 -25.91 -6.40
CA ILE A 224 13.71 -24.70 -7.08
C ILE A 224 12.42 -25.03 -7.83
N SER A 225 11.28 -24.60 -7.29
CA SER A 225 9.94 -24.85 -7.85
C SER A 225 9.50 -23.75 -8.81
N SER A 226 9.99 -22.52 -8.63
CA SER A 226 9.73 -21.40 -9.53
C SER A 226 10.93 -20.48 -9.64
N ARG A 227 11.32 -20.13 -10.87
CA ARG A 227 12.48 -19.27 -11.15
C ARG A 227 12.09 -17.81 -11.25
N PHE A 228 13.07 -16.93 -11.04
CA PHE A 228 12.94 -15.50 -11.26
C PHE A 228 12.53 -15.18 -12.70
N GLY A 229 11.71 -14.14 -12.87
CA GLY A 229 11.20 -13.65 -14.15
C GLY A 229 10.06 -14.47 -14.76
N VAL A 230 9.74 -15.65 -14.22
CA VAL A 230 8.65 -16.50 -14.74
C VAL A 230 7.30 -15.77 -14.61
N ARG A 231 6.50 -15.81 -15.67
CA ARG A 231 5.11 -15.32 -15.69
C ARG A 231 4.16 -16.52 -15.62
N SER A 232 3.05 -16.37 -14.91
CA SER A 232 2.04 -17.43 -14.76
C SER A 232 0.67 -16.81 -14.52
N SER A 233 -0.41 -17.49 -14.92
CA SER A 233 -1.79 -17.02 -14.71
C SER A 233 -2.18 -16.77 -13.25
N ILE A 234 -1.45 -17.37 -12.30
CA ILE A 234 -1.66 -17.21 -10.85
C ILE A 234 -0.93 -15.98 -10.28
N ARG A 235 -0.13 -15.27 -11.09
CA ARG A 235 0.63 -14.08 -10.69
C ARG A 235 0.22 -12.88 -11.54
N SER A 236 0.07 -11.71 -10.92
CA SER A 236 -0.25 -10.45 -11.62
C SER A 236 0.94 -9.87 -12.41
N SER A 237 2.15 -10.38 -12.19
CA SER A 237 3.37 -9.91 -12.84
C SER A 237 4.46 -11.01 -12.85
N ALA A 238 5.62 -10.68 -13.40
CA ALA A 238 6.77 -11.57 -13.44
C ALA A 238 7.29 -11.87 -12.03
N HIS A 239 7.76 -13.08 -11.80
CA HIS A 239 8.23 -13.52 -10.50
C HIS A 239 9.49 -12.76 -10.07
N THR A 240 9.43 -12.02 -8.97
CA THR A 240 10.51 -11.16 -8.44
C THR A 240 11.57 -11.90 -7.63
N GLY A 241 11.37 -13.20 -7.40
CA GLY A 241 12.24 -14.00 -6.55
C GLY A 241 12.52 -15.39 -7.09
N LEU A 242 13.00 -16.25 -6.20
CA LEU A 242 13.24 -17.66 -6.40
C LEU A 242 12.43 -18.43 -5.37
N ASP A 243 11.55 -19.32 -5.83
CA ASP A 243 10.75 -20.17 -4.94
C ASP A 243 11.48 -21.49 -4.71
N ILE A 244 11.78 -21.78 -3.45
CA ILE A 244 12.53 -22.95 -3.01
C ILE A 244 11.59 -23.83 -2.17
N ALA A 245 11.06 -24.89 -2.78
CA ALA A 245 10.15 -25.82 -2.16
C ALA A 245 10.87 -26.72 -1.14
N THR A 246 10.34 -26.78 0.07
CA THR A 246 10.79 -27.63 1.17
C THR A 246 9.70 -27.74 2.24
N SER A 247 9.84 -28.60 3.24
CA SER A 247 8.79 -28.84 4.24
C SER A 247 8.55 -27.61 5.13
N THR A 248 7.29 -27.40 5.51
CA THR A 248 6.90 -26.39 6.52
C THR A 248 7.69 -26.60 7.81
N GLY A 249 8.14 -25.50 8.42
CA GLY A 249 8.94 -25.51 9.64
C GLY A 249 10.44 -25.67 9.41
N THR A 250 10.88 -25.95 8.17
CA THR A 250 12.32 -25.99 7.84
C THR A 250 12.97 -24.65 8.21
N PRO A 251 14.10 -24.65 8.96
CA PRO A 251 14.81 -23.43 9.32
C PRO A 251 15.27 -22.62 8.09
N VAL A 252 14.99 -21.32 8.11
CA VAL A 252 15.48 -20.35 7.11
C VAL A 252 16.61 -19.56 7.74
N ALA A 253 17.77 -19.56 7.08
CA ALA A 253 18.96 -18.83 7.49
C ALA A 253 19.07 -17.47 6.79
N ALA A 254 19.66 -16.49 7.48
CA ALA A 254 20.04 -15.22 6.87
C ALA A 254 21.12 -15.45 5.81
N ALA A 255 20.85 -15.03 4.57
CA ALA A 255 21.77 -15.20 3.44
C ALA A 255 23.07 -14.40 3.60
N ALA A 256 23.04 -13.29 4.34
CA ALA A 256 24.20 -12.52 4.76
C ALA A 256 23.95 -11.83 6.11
N SER A 257 25.01 -11.37 6.77
CA SER A 257 24.89 -10.54 7.97
C SER A 257 24.24 -9.20 7.63
N GLY A 258 23.42 -8.67 8.53
CA GLY A 258 22.72 -7.41 8.31
C GLY A 258 21.76 -7.08 9.43
N THR A 259 20.86 -6.14 9.17
CA THR A 259 19.82 -5.72 10.11
C THR A 259 18.46 -6.04 9.54
N VAL A 260 17.61 -6.70 10.33
CA VAL A 260 16.21 -6.91 9.99
C VAL A 260 15.54 -5.54 9.90
N THR A 261 15.06 -5.16 8.73
CA THR A 261 14.38 -3.87 8.49
C THR A 261 12.87 -3.99 8.43
N PHE A 262 12.37 -5.21 8.21
CA PHE A 262 10.95 -5.54 8.37
C PHE A 262 10.77 -6.98 8.84
N SER A 263 9.74 -7.19 9.66
CA SER A 263 9.30 -8.51 10.10
C SER A 263 7.81 -8.44 10.42
N GLY A 264 6.98 -9.07 9.61
CA GLY A 264 5.53 -9.02 9.77
C GLY A 264 4.75 -9.51 8.54
N TRP A 265 3.44 -9.31 8.57
CA TRP A 265 2.58 -9.65 7.43
C TRP A 265 2.64 -8.57 6.34
N LYS A 266 2.85 -8.97 5.08
CA LYS A 266 2.88 -8.04 3.93
C LYS A 266 2.21 -8.64 2.69
N GLY A 267 0.93 -8.35 2.52
CA GLY A 267 0.18 -8.66 1.29
C GLY A 267 0.38 -10.10 0.79
N SER A 268 0.74 -10.23 -0.49
CA SER A 268 0.97 -11.53 -1.13
C SER A 268 2.15 -12.31 -0.55
N TYR A 269 3.13 -11.67 0.07
CA TYR A 269 4.28 -12.34 0.69
C TYR A 269 3.89 -13.12 1.96
N GLY A 270 2.73 -12.85 2.56
CA GLY A 270 2.36 -13.42 3.86
C GLY A 270 3.31 -12.93 4.96
N ASN A 271 3.79 -13.83 5.82
CA ASN A 271 4.84 -13.47 6.77
C ASN A 271 6.16 -13.28 6.02
N LEU A 272 6.64 -12.05 6.08
CA LEU A 272 7.83 -11.58 5.39
C LEU A 272 8.84 -11.08 6.40
N MET A 273 10.09 -11.50 6.22
CA MET A 273 11.25 -10.82 6.81
C MET A 273 12.07 -10.17 5.71
N VAL A 274 12.56 -8.95 5.98
CA VAL A 274 13.51 -8.24 5.11
C VAL A 274 14.75 -7.94 5.92
N ILE A 275 15.91 -8.27 5.38
CA ILE A 275 17.22 -7.94 5.96
C ILE A 275 17.93 -6.99 5.00
N THR A 276 18.33 -5.83 5.52
CA THR A 276 19.22 -4.91 4.80
C THR A 276 20.68 -5.23 5.15
N HIS A 277 21.49 -5.32 4.11
CA HIS A 277 22.94 -5.54 4.17
C HIS A 277 23.68 -4.26 3.74
N SER A 278 25.00 -4.31 3.70
CA SER A 278 25.80 -3.23 3.09
C SER A 278 25.49 -3.07 1.59
N ASN A 279 25.85 -1.92 1.03
CA ASN A 279 25.72 -1.57 -0.40
C ASN A 279 24.27 -1.54 -0.93
N GLY A 280 23.29 -1.22 -0.07
CA GLY A 280 21.88 -1.12 -0.48
C GLY A 280 21.23 -2.46 -0.86
N VAL A 281 21.89 -3.58 -0.55
CA VAL A 281 21.38 -4.92 -0.82
C VAL A 281 20.39 -5.32 0.25
N GLN A 282 19.23 -5.81 -0.17
CA GLN A 282 18.21 -6.38 0.70
C GLN A 282 17.91 -7.81 0.31
N THR A 283 17.65 -8.66 1.30
CA THR A 283 17.13 -10.01 1.08
C THR A 283 15.75 -10.15 1.69
N TYR A 284 14.82 -10.73 0.93
CA TYR A 284 13.42 -10.92 1.31
C TYR A 284 13.16 -12.41 1.53
N TYR A 285 12.46 -12.73 2.61
CA TYR A 285 12.14 -14.10 3.02
C TYR A 285 10.63 -14.22 3.23
N GLY A 286 9.91 -14.55 2.16
CA GLY A 286 8.46 -14.62 2.10
C GLY A 286 7.87 -16.00 2.40
N HIS A 287 6.55 -16.03 2.59
CA HIS A 287 5.72 -17.21 2.86
C HIS A 287 6.08 -17.98 4.13
N CYS A 288 6.74 -17.33 5.10
CA CYS A 288 7.20 -18.00 6.33
C CYS A 288 6.03 -18.44 7.24
N SER A 289 6.19 -19.55 7.95
CA SER A 289 5.22 -19.95 9.00
C SER A 289 5.46 -19.21 10.31
N LYS A 290 6.73 -18.83 10.57
CA LYS A 290 7.14 -18.09 11.77
C LYS A 290 8.35 -17.22 11.48
N LEU A 291 8.40 -16.05 12.10
CA LEU A 291 9.52 -15.11 12.08
C LEU A 291 10.12 -15.04 13.50
N TYR A 292 11.44 -15.15 13.64
CA TYR A 292 12.09 -15.25 14.95
C TYR A 292 12.63 -13.93 15.50
N TYR A 293 12.75 -12.91 14.65
CA TYR A 293 13.28 -11.59 15.02
C TYR A 293 12.39 -10.46 14.51
N SER A 294 12.45 -9.34 15.21
CA SER A 294 11.74 -8.10 14.87
C SER A 294 12.65 -7.11 14.15
N ALA A 295 12.05 -6.10 13.52
CA ALA A 295 12.80 -5.01 12.90
C ALA A 295 13.74 -4.33 13.91
N GLY A 296 14.94 -3.95 13.44
CA GLY A 296 16.03 -3.39 14.25
C GLY A 296 17.02 -4.44 14.75
N THR A 297 16.71 -5.74 14.62
CA THR A 297 17.61 -6.81 15.09
C THR A 297 18.76 -7.04 14.12
N ALA A 298 20.00 -6.98 14.62
CA ALA A 298 21.17 -7.42 13.87
C ALA A 298 21.23 -8.96 13.84
N VAL A 299 21.50 -9.53 12.67
CA VAL A 299 21.63 -10.98 12.46
C VAL A 299 22.91 -11.29 11.69
N SER A 300 23.50 -12.44 11.98
CA SER A 300 24.69 -12.94 11.30
C SER A 300 24.31 -13.82 10.11
N GLN A 301 25.16 -13.86 9.09
CA GLN A 301 25.04 -14.84 8.01
C GLN A 301 24.95 -16.26 8.58
N GLY A 302 23.99 -17.05 8.09
CA GLY A 302 23.74 -18.42 8.57
C GLY A 302 22.86 -18.51 9.81
N GLN A 303 22.58 -17.40 10.50
CA GLN A 303 21.69 -17.41 11.65
C GLN A 303 20.26 -17.78 11.22
N THR A 304 19.62 -18.69 11.94
CA THR A 304 18.22 -19.06 11.71
C THR A 304 17.30 -17.90 12.10
N ILE A 305 16.55 -17.36 11.14
CA ILE A 305 15.73 -16.15 11.27
C ILE A 305 14.23 -16.37 11.12
N ALA A 306 13.83 -17.45 10.45
CA ALA A 306 12.43 -17.79 10.20
C ALA A 306 12.28 -19.30 9.97
N ALA A 307 11.04 -19.74 9.79
CA ALA A 307 10.71 -21.11 9.38
C ALA A 307 9.86 -21.09 8.10
N VAL A 308 10.14 -22.00 7.18
CA VAL A 308 9.38 -22.15 5.92
C VAL A 308 7.89 -22.38 6.22
N GLY A 309 7.02 -21.83 5.39
CA GLY A 309 5.57 -21.94 5.54
C GLY A 309 4.85 -21.94 4.20
N SER A 310 3.56 -21.59 4.25
CA SER A 310 2.68 -21.47 3.10
C SER A 310 1.67 -20.34 3.33
N THR A 311 2.15 -19.18 3.79
CA THR A 311 1.31 -18.01 4.11
C THR A 311 1.26 -17.00 2.96
N GLY A 312 0.19 -16.20 2.87
CA GLY A 312 0.03 -15.24 1.78
C GLY A 312 -0.45 -15.93 0.50
N ASN A 313 0.00 -15.47 -0.66
CA ASN A 313 -0.32 -16.10 -1.94
C ASN A 313 0.67 -17.25 -2.21
N SER A 314 0.37 -18.43 -1.69
CA SER A 314 1.20 -19.63 -1.86
C SER A 314 0.32 -20.85 -2.12
N THR A 315 0.75 -21.72 -3.03
CA THR A 315 0.06 -22.98 -3.38
C THR A 315 0.59 -24.20 -2.62
N GLY A 316 1.61 -24.03 -1.76
CA GLY A 316 2.19 -25.08 -0.95
C GLY A 316 3.49 -24.65 -0.25
N PRO A 317 4.06 -25.47 0.64
CA PRO A 317 5.24 -25.10 1.41
C PRO A 317 6.47 -24.76 0.56
N HIS A 318 6.93 -23.51 0.64
CA HIS A 318 8.17 -23.04 0.01
C HIS A 318 8.66 -21.74 0.65
N LEU A 319 9.94 -21.44 0.44
CA LEU A 319 10.51 -20.11 0.69
C LEU A 319 10.48 -19.31 -0.60
N HIS A 320 9.85 -18.13 -0.57
CA HIS A 320 10.04 -17.13 -1.62
C HIS A 320 11.22 -16.23 -1.24
N PHE A 321 12.31 -16.29 -2.00
CA PHE A 321 13.54 -15.56 -1.71
C PHE A 321 13.82 -14.52 -2.78
N GLU A 322 14.01 -13.26 -2.41
CA GLU A 322 14.43 -12.20 -3.33
C GLU A 322 15.77 -11.59 -2.90
N ILE A 323 16.52 -11.10 -3.90
CA ILE A 323 17.63 -10.19 -3.71
C ILE A 323 17.23 -8.88 -4.37
N ARG A 324 17.22 -7.79 -3.62
CA ARG A 324 16.98 -6.45 -4.15
C ARG A 324 18.20 -5.57 -3.96
N VAL A 325 18.47 -4.70 -4.92
CA VAL A 325 19.45 -3.62 -4.77
C VAL A 325 18.73 -2.32 -5.09
N ASN A 326 18.67 -1.41 -4.12
CA ASN A 326 17.98 -0.11 -4.26
C ASN A 326 16.53 -0.26 -4.78
N GLY A 327 15.81 -1.28 -4.29
CA GLY A 327 14.41 -1.53 -4.65
C GLY A 327 14.16 -2.36 -5.92
N VAL A 328 15.18 -2.59 -6.75
CA VAL A 328 15.08 -3.45 -7.96
C VAL A 328 15.37 -4.89 -7.59
N ALA A 329 14.51 -5.83 -7.99
CA ALA A 329 14.72 -7.25 -7.77
C ALA A 329 15.64 -7.86 -8.84
N TYR A 330 16.60 -8.67 -8.40
CA TYR A 330 17.58 -9.35 -9.24
C TYR A 330 17.49 -10.86 -9.09
N ASN A 331 17.85 -11.59 -10.15
CA ASN A 331 17.78 -13.05 -10.16
C ASN A 331 18.69 -13.67 -9.06
N PRO A 332 18.13 -14.31 -8.02
CA PRO A 332 18.92 -14.91 -6.94
C PRO A 332 19.84 -16.04 -7.39
N GLN A 333 19.51 -16.70 -8.51
CA GLN A 333 20.34 -17.78 -9.03
C GLN A 333 21.73 -17.29 -9.43
N ASN A 334 21.88 -16.05 -9.92
CA ASN A 334 23.17 -15.51 -10.37
C ASN A 334 24.22 -15.34 -9.24
N TYR A 335 23.78 -15.48 -7.98
CA TYR A 335 24.58 -15.25 -6.77
C TYR A 335 24.71 -16.49 -5.89
N LEU A 336 23.78 -17.44 -6.01
CA LEU A 336 23.67 -18.60 -5.11
C LEU A 336 23.95 -19.95 -5.79
N TYR A 337 23.93 -19.99 -7.12
CA TYR A 337 24.05 -21.21 -7.94
C TYR A 337 24.92 -20.94 -9.17
#